data_AF-A0A1J4RQT1-F1
#
_entry.id   AF-A0A1J4RQT1-F1
#
_cell.length_a   1.000
_cell.length_b   1.000
_cell.length_c   1.000
_cell.angle_alpha   90.00
_cell.angle_beta   90.00
_cell.angle_gamma   90.00
#
_symmetry.space_group_name_H-M   'P 1'
#
loop_
_entity.id
_entity.type
_entity.pdbx_description
1 polymer ?
#
loop_
_entity_poly.entity_id
_entity_poly.type
_entity_poly.pdbx_seq_one_letter_code
_entity_poly.pdbx_strand_id
1 'polypeptide(L)'
;MTYARHSKKSRTSWGLIFIGLVAGLILAGRLWQAAGRSQWRGRHEFSYVEQRGDKLTVHTLLPEYAKAIDWKIPGRLPVETAFGYGPYQWKNVFALGQIDHRGGLTLMRTSQEALGLAIKGWQADRQTNLSWLDRIKWWYWSKFRVEAKLTLDLNQKPDWQTSNLVNEQVFSQEAAGESLSLSLVNGRNLSRVIANHGIELVSVVSTAAVPETTTIYVKDPGRIDSATVSWLKMLLPEAEVKAGPVDGYWSDLVLLAGKDYN
;
A
#
# COMPACT_ATOMS: atom_id res chain seq x y z
N MET A 1 27.82 26.72 64.60
CA MET A 1 27.12 27.49 63.53
C MET A 1 27.81 27.19 62.21
N THR A 2 27.24 26.28 61.42
CA THR A 2 27.78 25.84 60.12
C THR A 2 26.88 26.44 59.04
N TYR A 3 27.39 27.43 58.30
CA TYR A 3 26.64 28.08 57.22
C TYR A 3 26.53 27.13 56.02
N ALA A 4 25.30 26.71 55.70
CA ALA A 4 25.00 25.94 54.50
C ALA A 4 25.26 26.80 53.26
N ARG A 5 26.25 26.38 52.45
CA ARG A 5 26.62 27.03 51.20
C ARG A 5 25.54 26.73 50.17
N HIS A 6 24.55 27.63 50.04
CA HIS A 6 23.57 27.57 48.96
C HIS A 6 24.30 27.68 47.62
N SER A 7 24.43 26.56 46.91
CA SER A 7 24.96 26.56 45.55
C SER A 7 24.03 27.40 44.68
N LYS A 8 24.50 28.56 44.20
CA LYS A 8 23.83 29.33 43.15
C LYS A 8 23.74 28.43 41.91
N LYS A 9 22.61 27.74 41.72
CA LYS A 9 22.31 27.06 40.45
C LYS A 9 22.41 28.10 39.34
N SER A 10 23.46 27.96 38.52
CA SER A 10 23.83 28.96 37.53
C SER A 10 22.74 29.08 36.46
N ARG A 11 22.42 30.31 36.07
CA ARG A 11 21.49 30.63 34.96
C ARG A 11 21.82 29.90 33.65
N THR A 12 23.06 29.44 33.48
CA THR A 12 23.51 28.63 32.33
C THR A 12 22.84 27.26 32.24
N SER A 13 22.42 26.66 33.36
CA SER A 13 21.74 25.36 33.37
C SER A 13 20.34 25.41 32.73
N TRP A 14 19.58 26.48 32.98
CA TRP A 14 18.25 26.68 32.39
C TRP A 14 18.30 26.95 30.88
N GLY A 15 19.34 27.64 30.39
CA GLY A 15 19.55 27.86 28.97
C GLY A 15 19.78 26.57 28.19
N LEU A 16 20.58 25.63 28.73
CA LEU A 16 20.80 24.32 28.13
C LEU A 16 19.53 23.46 28.11
N ILE A 17 18.74 23.50 29.18
CA ILE A 17 17.45 22.81 29.25
C ILE A 17 16.50 23.36 28.18
N PHE A 18 16.43 24.69 28.02
CA PHE A 18 15.58 25.34 27.02
C PHE A 18 15.99 24.97 25.59
N ILE A 19 17.29 25.01 25.28
CA ILE A 19 17.81 24.59 23.97
C ILE A 19 17.48 23.11 23.70
N GLY A 20 17.66 22.24 24.70
CA GLY A 20 17.29 20.83 24.59
C GLY A 20 15.80 20.62 24.32
N LEU A 21 14.93 21.38 24.99
CA LEU A 21 13.48 21.34 24.79
C LEU A 21 13.07 21.81 23.39
N VAL A 22 13.63 22.93 22.92
CA VAL A 22 13.36 23.46 21.57
C VAL A 22 13.85 22.48 20.51
N ALA A 23 15.07 21.94 20.65
CA ALA A 23 15.59 20.93 19.75
C ALA A 23 14.70 19.67 19.75
N GLY A 24 14.22 19.23 20.92
CA GLY A 24 13.29 18.12 21.07
C GLY A 24 11.95 18.37 20.37
N LEU A 25 11.38 19.57 20.51
CA LEU A 25 10.13 19.96 19.83
C LEU A 25 10.30 20.02 18.30
N ILE A 26 11.41 20.56 17.81
CA ILE A 26 11.71 20.57 16.37
C ILE A 26 11.86 19.14 15.84
N LEU A 27 12.55 18.27 16.58
CA LEU A 27 12.68 16.86 16.22
C LEU A 27 11.30 16.18 16.21
N ALA A 28 10.49 16.37 17.24
CA ALA A 28 9.14 15.83 17.33
C ALA A 28 8.24 16.31 16.18
N GLY A 29 8.29 17.60 15.84
CA GLY A 29 7.55 18.16 14.72
C GLY A 29 7.97 17.54 13.38
N ARG A 30 9.28 17.35 13.16
CA ARG A 30 9.79 16.67 11.95
C ARG A 30 9.40 15.20 11.90
N LEU A 31 9.44 14.50 13.04
CA LEU A 31 8.98 13.11 13.14
C LEU A 31 7.48 13.00 12.83
N TRP A 32 6.67 13.94 13.31
CA TRP A 32 5.23 13.98 13.03
C TRP A 32 4.96 14.18 11.53
N GLN A 33 5.58 15.19 10.90
CA GLN A 33 5.43 15.44 9.47
C GLN A 33 5.88 14.24 8.63
N ALA A 34 6.95 13.57 9.05
CA ALA A 34 7.40 12.35 8.41
C ALA A 34 6.40 11.19 8.57
N ALA A 35 5.78 11.05 9.74
CA ALA A 35 4.76 10.03 9.98
C ALA A 35 3.55 10.20 9.07
N GLY A 36 3.16 11.45 8.76
CA GLY A 36 2.09 11.75 7.81
C GLY A 36 2.38 11.35 6.36
N ARG A 37 3.66 11.15 5.98
CA ARG A 37 4.07 10.74 4.62
C ARG A 37 4.32 9.24 4.49
N SER A 38 4.14 8.48 5.57
CA SER A 38 4.38 7.04 5.62
C SER A 38 3.30 6.30 4.84
N GLN A 39 3.70 5.53 3.83
CA GLN A 39 2.78 4.69 3.06
C GLN A 39 2.25 3.51 3.88
N TRP A 40 2.97 3.12 4.95
CA TRP A 40 2.65 1.97 5.76
C TRP A 40 2.38 2.30 7.23
N ARG A 41 1.21 1.88 7.72
CA ARG A 41 0.80 2.07 9.13
C ARG A 41 1.33 0.98 10.09
N GLY A 42 1.97 -0.08 9.60
CA GLY A 42 2.62 -1.10 10.42
C GLY A 42 1.75 -2.27 10.89
N ARG A 43 0.42 -2.23 10.65
CA ARG A 43 -0.51 -3.29 11.08
C ARG A 43 -0.97 -4.20 9.94
N HIS A 44 -1.19 -3.62 8.77
CA HIS A 44 -1.71 -4.34 7.61
C HIS A 44 -0.59 -4.73 6.66
N GLU A 45 -0.95 -5.53 5.67
CA GLU A 45 -0.05 -5.88 4.57
C GLU A 45 0.58 -4.63 3.94
N PHE A 46 1.81 -4.80 3.47
CA PHE A 46 2.51 -3.76 2.77
C PHE A 46 3.35 -4.36 1.66
N SER A 47 3.07 -3.93 0.44
CA SER A 47 3.90 -4.27 -0.71
C SER A 47 4.50 -3.04 -1.36
N TYR A 48 5.75 -3.15 -1.78
CA TYR A 48 6.38 -2.17 -2.65
C TYR A 48 7.14 -2.84 -3.78
N VAL A 49 7.19 -2.19 -4.93
CA VAL A 49 7.97 -2.64 -6.09
C VAL A 49 9.33 -1.96 -6.09
N GLU A 50 10.39 -2.74 -6.21
CA GLU A 50 11.75 -2.26 -6.43
C GLU A 50 12.23 -2.64 -7.83
N GLN A 51 12.69 -1.64 -8.59
CA GLN A 51 13.36 -1.81 -9.86
C GLN A 51 14.84 -1.38 -9.74
N ARG A 52 15.75 -2.32 -10.05
CA ARG A 52 17.21 -2.07 -10.11
C ARG A 52 17.79 -2.66 -11.38
N GLY A 53 18.02 -1.80 -12.38
CA GLY A 53 18.46 -2.23 -13.71
C GLY A 53 17.44 -3.19 -14.33
N ASP A 54 17.89 -4.37 -14.75
CA ASP A 54 17.04 -5.40 -15.39
C ASP A 54 16.26 -6.29 -14.40
N LYS A 55 16.34 -6.00 -13.09
CA LYS A 55 15.67 -6.81 -12.05
C LYS A 55 14.52 -6.01 -11.44
N LEU A 56 13.33 -6.61 -11.43
CA LEU A 56 12.22 -6.17 -10.61
C LEU A 56 12.01 -7.15 -9.45
N THR A 57 11.73 -6.63 -8.27
CA THR A 57 11.26 -7.42 -7.13
C THR A 57 10.09 -6.69 -6.49
N VAL A 58 8.96 -7.36 -6.32
CA VAL A 58 7.93 -6.88 -5.41
C VAL A 58 8.20 -7.49 -4.04
N HIS A 59 8.30 -6.64 -3.04
CA HIS A 59 8.48 -7.04 -1.67
C HIS A 59 7.15 -6.93 -0.96
N THR A 60 6.61 -8.04 -0.45
CA THR A 60 5.36 -8.08 0.29
C THR A 60 5.64 -8.52 1.73
N LEU A 61 5.12 -7.76 2.68
CA LEU A 61 5.12 -8.10 4.09
C LEU A 61 3.69 -8.31 4.56
N LEU A 62 3.47 -9.43 5.24
CA LEU A 62 2.19 -9.84 5.81
C LEU A 62 2.37 -9.95 7.34
N PRO A 63 2.14 -8.85 8.09
CA PRO A 63 2.34 -8.80 9.53
C PRO A 63 1.52 -9.83 10.30
N GLU A 64 0.28 -10.08 9.87
CA GLU A 64 -0.65 -11.05 10.47
C GLU A 64 -0.06 -12.46 10.56
N TYR A 65 0.69 -12.86 9.52
CA TYR A 65 1.29 -14.18 9.40
C TYR A 65 2.79 -14.20 9.70
N ALA A 66 3.35 -13.09 10.23
CA ALA A 66 4.80 -12.95 10.43
C ALA A 66 5.63 -13.34 9.18
N LYS A 67 5.12 -13.02 7.98
CA LYS A 67 5.63 -13.55 6.71
C LYS A 67 6.11 -12.44 5.78
N ALA A 68 7.22 -12.68 5.09
CA ALA A 68 7.70 -11.81 4.01
C ALA A 68 7.90 -12.62 2.72
N ILE A 69 7.56 -12.00 1.58
CA ILE A 69 7.60 -12.62 0.27
C ILE A 69 8.30 -11.68 -0.72
N ASP A 70 9.32 -12.20 -1.40
CA ASP A 70 10.02 -11.51 -2.49
C ASP A 70 9.57 -12.12 -3.84
N TRP A 71 8.78 -11.38 -4.61
CA TRP A 71 8.31 -11.75 -5.95
C TRP A 71 9.31 -11.25 -6.99
N LYS A 72 10.19 -12.12 -7.48
CA LYS A 72 11.21 -11.78 -8.47
C LYS A 72 10.62 -11.82 -9.87
N ILE A 73 10.72 -10.68 -10.55
CA ILE A 73 10.17 -10.47 -11.89
C ILE A 73 11.33 -10.21 -12.86
N PRO A 74 11.45 -11.00 -13.93
CA PRO A 74 12.47 -10.80 -14.94
C PRO A 74 12.17 -9.55 -15.77
N GLY A 75 13.11 -8.61 -15.85
CA GLY A 75 12.90 -7.34 -16.55
C GLY A 75 12.56 -7.47 -18.04
N ARG A 76 12.95 -8.59 -18.68
CA ARG A 76 12.67 -8.88 -20.09
C ARG A 76 11.25 -9.35 -20.38
N LEU A 77 10.50 -9.78 -19.36
CA LEU A 77 9.13 -10.27 -19.60
C LEU A 77 8.25 -9.10 -20.07
N PRO A 78 7.42 -9.32 -21.10
CA PRO A 78 6.43 -8.34 -21.51
C PRO A 78 5.32 -8.24 -20.46
N VAL A 79 4.76 -7.05 -20.30
CA VAL A 79 3.62 -6.76 -19.43
C VAL A 79 2.77 -5.67 -20.07
N GLU A 80 1.46 -5.78 -19.93
CA GLU A 80 0.54 -4.70 -20.27
C GLU A 80 0.68 -3.57 -19.24
N THR A 81 1.04 -2.38 -19.70
CA THR A 81 1.31 -1.26 -18.79
C THR A 81 0.04 -0.51 -18.41
N ALA A 82 0.01 -0.03 -17.17
CA ALA A 82 -1.08 0.83 -16.70
C ALA A 82 -1.11 2.16 -17.48
N PHE A 83 -2.25 2.87 -17.44
CA PHE A 83 -2.49 4.15 -18.12
C PHE A 83 -2.48 4.10 -19.67
N GLY A 84 -2.57 2.91 -20.25
CA GLY A 84 -2.82 2.75 -21.69
C GLY A 84 -1.60 2.94 -22.59
N TYR A 85 -0.37 2.84 -22.06
CA TYR A 85 0.82 2.87 -22.92
C TYR A 85 1.01 1.58 -23.74
N GLY A 86 0.29 0.49 -23.41
CA GLY A 86 0.35 -0.78 -24.13
C GLY A 86 1.42 -1.74 -23.58
N PRO A 87 1.83 -2.77 -24.33
CA PRO A 87 2.73 -3.81 -23.84
C PRO A 87 4.20 -3.35 -23.88
N TYR A 88 4.88 -3.45 -22.74
CA TYR A 88 6.32 -3.15 -22.61
C TYR A 88 7.04 -4.21 -21.79
N GLN A 89 8.36 -4.23 -21.86
CA GLN A 89 9.17 -5.02 -20.94
C GLN A 89 9.18 -4.39 -19.55
N TRP A 90 9.09 -5.20 -18.49
CA TRP A 90 9.13 -4.74 -17.09
C TRP A 90 10.24 -3.73 -16.79
N LYS A 91 11.44 -3.95 -17.33
CA LYS A 91 12.58 -3.05 -17.14
C LYS A 91 12.38 -1.63 -17.70
N ASN A 92 11.41 -1.43 -18.60
CA ASN A 92 11.14 -0.15 -19.23
C ASN A 92 9.94 0.59 -18.62
N VAL A 93 9.15 -0.06 -17.76
CA VAL A 93 7.87 0.47 -17.25
C VAL A 93 8.07 1.78 -16.48
N PHE A 94 9.09 1.86 -15.63
CA PHE A 94 9.37 3.09 -14.89
C PHE A 94 9.77 4.25 -15.83
N ALA A 95 10.70 4.00 -16.76
CA ALA A 95 11.17 5.00 -17.71
C ALA A 95 10.04 5.47 -18.64
N LEU A 96 9.14 4.57 -19.04
CA LEU A 96 7.96 4.90 -19.84
C LEU A 96 7.06 5.91 -19.12
N GLY A 97 6.71 5.65 -17.86
CA GLY A 97 5.89 6.58 -17.10
C GLY A 97 6.58 7.90 -16.76
N GLN A 98 7.93 7.98 -16.85
CA GLN A 98 8.64 9.25 -16.64
C GLN A 98 8.34 10.28 -17.74
N ILE A 99 7.92 9.85 -18.93
CA ILE A 99 7.54 10.73 -20.04
C ILE A 99 6.44 11.70 -19.58
N ASP A 100 5.48 11.21 -18.78
CA ASP A 100 4.36 11.99 -18.24
C ASP A 100 4.51 12.30 -16.74
N HIS A 101 5.73 12.27 -16.22
CA HIS A 101 6.03 12.52 -14.79
C HIS A 101 5.34 11.57 -13.79
N ARG A 102 4.96 10.37 -14.24
CA ARG A 102 4.25 9.34 -13.47
C ARG A 102 5.02 8.01 -13.40
N GLY A 103 6.34 8.02 -13.56
CA GLY A 103 7.16 6.78 -13.64
C GLY A 103 6.91 5.80 -12.50
N GLY A 104 6.97 6.31 -11.26
CA GLY A 104 6.73 5.49 -10.07
C GLY A 104 5.30 4.97 -9.96
N LEU A 105 4.30 5.81 -10.29
CA LEU A 105 2.90 5.43 -10.29
C LEU A 105 2.60 4.37 -11.36
N THR A 106 3.19 4.51 -12.55
CA THR A 106 3.08 3.56 -13.66
C THR A 106 3.68 2.21 -13.28
N LEU A 107 4.87 2.21 -12.67
CA LEU A 107 5.52 0.99 -12.17
C LEU A 107 4.66 0.29 -11.11
N MET A 108 4.16 1.06 -10.14
CA MET A 108 3.33 0.55 -9.05
C MET A 108 2.01 -0.03 -9.57
N ARG A 109 1.28 0.71 -10.41
CA ARG A 109 0.01 0.27 -10.98
C ARG A 109 0.19 -0.95 -11.87
N THR A 110 1.15 -0.92 -12.81
CA THR A 110 1.45 -2.07 -13.66
C THR A 110 1.76 -3.32 -12.81
N SER A 111 2.57 -3.18 -11.75
CA SER A 111 2.89 -4.28 -10.82
C SER A 111 1.66 -4.81 -10.07
N GLN A 112 0.81 -3.91 -9.59
CA GLN A 112 -0.43 -4.27 -8.90
C GLN A 112 -1.37 -5.01 -9.84
N GLU A 113 -1.55 -4.48 -11.05
CA GLU A 113 -2.46 -5.02 -12.04
C GLU A 113 -1.98 -6.35 -12.60
N ALA A 114 -0.67 -6.51 -12.83
CA ALA A 114 -0.07 -7.71 -13.41
C ALA A 114 0.17 -8.85 -12.40
N LEU A 115 0.24 -8.56 -11.10
CA LEU A 115 0.38 -9.58 -10.05
C LEU A 115 -0.90 -9.81 -9.24
N GLY A 116 -1.84 -8.86 -9.26
CA GLY A 116 -3.00 -8.90 -8.37
C GLY A 116 -2.60 -8.72 -6.90
N LEU A 117 -1.65 -7.82 -6.63
CA LEU A 117 -1.13 -7.54 -5.29
C LEU A 117 -1.43 -6.09 -4.89
N ALA A 118 -1.72 -5.86 -3.61
CA ALA A 118 -1.86 -4.51 -3.06
C ALA A 118 -0.49 -3.82 -2.92
N ILE A 119 -0.06 -3.08 -3.94
CA ILE A 119 1.25 -2.40 -3.98
C ILE A 119 1.06 -0.89 -3.76
N LYS A 120 1.75 -0.35 -2.75
CA LYS A 120 1.65 1.06 -2.36
C LYS A 120 2.96 1.82 -2.49
N GLY A 121 4.07 1.09 -2.34
CA GLY A 121 5.39 1.65 -2.46
C GLY A 121 6.01 1.38 -3.82
N TRP A 122 6.92 2.25 -4.23
CA TRP A 122 7.81 1.99 -5.34
C TRP A 122 9.20 2.57 -5.08
N GLN A 123 10.22 1.95 -5.66
CA GLN A 123 11.60 2.41 -5.65
C GLN A 123 12.25 2.08 -6.99
N ALA A 124 12.70 3.11 -7.72
CA ALA A 124 13.33 2.98 -9.03
C ALA A 124 14.26 4.16 -9.30
N ASP A 125 15.43 3.92 -9.90
CA ASP A 125 16.43 4.95 -10.26
C ASP A 125 16.70 6.00 -9.17
N ARG A 126 16.89 5.53 -7.92
CA ARG A 126 17.09 6.34 -6.71
C ARG A 126 15.90 7.21 -6.29
N GLN A 127 14.81 7.19 -7.04
CA GLN A 127 13.54 7.81 -6.68
C GLN A 127 12.66 6.79 -5.94
N THR A 128 11.84 7.28 -5.01
CA THR A 128 10.91 6.43 -4.25
C THR A 128 9.81 7.28 -3.62
N ASN A 129 8.63 6.71 -3.44
CA ASN A 129 7.59 7.28 -2.55
C ASN A 129 7.66 6.73 -1.12
N LEU A 130 8.62 5.84 -0.83
CA LEU A 130 8.81 5.29 0.51
C LEU A 130 9.45 6.34 1.41
N SER A 131 8.78 6.66 2.51
CA SER A 131 9.36 7.51 3.55
C SER A 131 10.50 6.78 4.27
N TRP A 132 11.37 7.53 4.95
CA TRP A 132 12.39 6.94 5.82
C TRP A 132 11.77 6.08 6.94
N LEU A 133 10.57 6.44 7.42
CA LEU A 133 9.82 5.65 8.40
C LEU A 133 9.36 4.31 7.82
N ASP A 134 8.89 4.28 6.57
CA ASP A 134 8.51 3.02 5.91
C ASP A 134 9.70 2.08 5.84
N ARG A 135 10.89 2.61 5.52
CA ARG A 135 12.15 1.84 5.49
C ARG A 135 12.55 1.30 6.86
N ILE A 136 12.43 2.10 7.92
CA ILE A 136 12.74 1.64 9.28
C ILE A 136 11.74 0.59 9.74
N LYS A 137 10.43 0.81 9.53
CA LYS A 137 9.40 -0.16 9.85
C LYS A 137 9.66 -1.47 9.10
N TRP A 138 9.98 -1.39 7.81
CA TRP A 138 10.29 -2.56 6.98
C TRP A 138 11.50 -3.32 7.56
N TRP A 139 12.59 -2.61 7.85
CA TRP A 139 13.78 -3.20 8.45
C TRP A 139 13.48 -3.86 9.79
N TYR A 140 12.75 -3.19 10.68
CA TYR A 140 12.40 -3.72 11.99
C TYR A 140 11.56 -5.00 11.86
N TRP A 141 10.52 -4.97 11.04
CA TRP A 141 9.66 -6.13 10.84
C TRP A 141 10.41 -7.28 10.18
N SER A 142 11.09 -7.02 9.07
CA SER A 142 11.86 -8.05 8.35
C SER A 142 12.96 -8.70 9.20
N LYS A 143 13.55 -7.98 10.16
CA LYS A 143 14.63 -8.50 11.02
C LYS A 143 14.14 -9.18 12.29
N PHE A 144 13.08 -8.68 12.91
CA PHE A 144 12.69 -9.08 14.27
C PHE A 144 11.31 -9.73 14.38
N ARG A 145 10.46 -9.61 13.36
CA ARG A 145 9.06 -10.08 13.40
C ARG A 145 8.73 -11.09 12.31
N VAL A 146 9.53 -11.19 11.25
CA VAL A 146 9.32 -12.17 10.20
C VAL A 146 9.90 -13.52 10.65
N GLU A 147 9.05 -14.54 10.68
CA GLU A 147 9.40 -15.92 10.97
C GLU A 147 9.61 -16.73 9.68
N ALA A 148 8.86 -16.41 8.62
CA ALA A 148 8.93 -17.08 7.33
C ALA A 148 9.28 -16.10 6.21
N LYS A 149 10.37 -16.38 5.49
CA LYS A 149 10.76 -15.64 4.28
C LYS A 149 10.67 -16.53 3.05
N LEU A 150 9.85 -16.12 2.09
CA LEU A 150 9.65 -16.81 0.82
C LEU A 150 10.24 -15.99 -0.33
N THR A 151 10.77 -16.66 -1.33
CA THR A 151 11.22 -16.04 -2.58
C THR A 151 10.61 -16.81 -3.74
N LEU A 152 9.90 -16.09 -4.59
CA LEU A 152 9.15 -16.65 -5.70
C LEU A 152 9.68 -16.05 -6.99
N ASP A 153 10.24 -16.90 -7.86
CA ASP A 153 10.78 -16.48 -9.15
C ASP A 153 9.76 -16.75 -10.26
N LEU A 154 9.26 -15.68 -10.87
CA LEU A 154 8.28 -15.76 -11.95
C LEU A 154 8.88 -16.24 -13.28
N ASN A 155 10.22 -16.27 -13.45
CA ASN A 155 10.82 -16.90 -14.64
C ASN A 155 10.46 -18.39 -14.75
N GLN A 156 10.12 -19.03 -13.63
CA GLN A 156 10.00 -20.48 -13.54
C GLN A 156 8.54 -20.96 -13.55
N LYS A 157 7.55 -20.06 -13.60
CA LYS A 157 6.14 -20.40 -13.45
C LYS A 157 5.27 -19.76 -14.54
N PRO A 158 4.36 -20.52 -15.18
CA PRO A 158 3.36 -19.96 -16.08
C PRO A 158 2.33 -19.09 -15.33
N ASP A 159 1.72 -18.12 -16.02
CA ASP A 159 0.85 -17.07 -15.44
C ASP A 159 -0.31 -17.58 -14.57
N TRP A 160 -0.91 -18.73 -14.93
CA TRP A 160 -1.99 -19.33 -14.15
C TRP A 160 -1.54 -19.86 -12.79
N GLN A 161 -0.30 -20.38 -12.68
CA GLN A 161 0.27 -20.79 -11.41
C GLN A 161 0.59 -19.60 -10.53
N THR A 162 1.00 -18.49 -11.14
CA THR A 162 1.24 -17.23 -10.42
C THR A 162 -0.03 -16.72 -9.75
N SER A 163 -1.17 -16.77 -10.45
CA SER A 163 -2.43 -16.26 -9.91
C SER A 163 -2.93 -17.08 -8.71
N ASN A 164 -2.91 -18.41 -8.80
CA ASN A 164 -3.28 -19.28 -7.66
C ASN A 164 -2.33 -19.08 -6.48
N LEU A 165 -1.04 -18.99 -6.77
CA LEU A 165 -0.03 -18.80 -5.73
C LEU A 165 -0.17 -17.44 -5.05
N VAL A 166 -0.45 -16.36 -5.80
CA VAL A 166 -0.72 -15.06 -5.19
C VAL A 166 -1.90 -15.17 -4.23
N ASN A 167 -3.04 -15.71 -4.69
CA ASN A 167 -4.20 -15.89 -3.84
C ASN A 167 -3.87 -16.69 -2.57
N GLU A 168 -3.26 -17.87 -2.68
CA GLU A 168 -2.86 -18.68 -1.52
C GLU A 168 -1.95 -17.92 -0.54
N GLN A 169 -1.11 -17.03 -1.04
CA GLN A 169 -0.13 -16.34 -0.21
C GLN A 169 -0.63 -15.07 0.46
N VAL A 170 -1.56 -14.33 -0.17
CA VAL A 170 -2.06 -13.03 0.31
C VAL A 170 -3.54 -13.03 0.74
N PHE A 171 -4.20 -14.17 0.71
CA PHE A 171 -5.58 -14.33 1.20
C PHE A 171 -5.72 -13.85 2.64
N SER A 172 -6.71 -13.01 2.92
CA SER A 172 -7.05 -12.60 4.28
C SER A 172 -8.23 -13.42 4.79
N GLN A 173 -8.00 -14.18 5.86
CA GLN A 173 -9.06 -14.89 6.56
C GLN A 173 -10.03 -13.93 7.25
N GLU A 174 -9.54 -12.77 7.70
CA GLU A 174 -10.36 -11.75 8.35
C GLU A 174 -11.37 -11.15 7.37
N ALA A 175 -10.92 -10.67 6.20
CA ALA A 175 -11.81 -10.11 5.18
C ALA A 175 -12.78 -11.16 4.63
N ALA A 176 -12.30 -12.38 4.35
CA ALA A 176 -13.16 -13.47 3.88
C ALA A 176 -14.21 -13.90 4.93
N GLY A 177 -13.85 -13.87 6.21
CA GLY A 177 -14.73 -14.26 7.32
C GLY A 177 -15.95 -13.35 7.47
N GLU A 178 -15.90 -12.09 7.01
CA GLU A 178 -17.04 -11.18 7.06
C GLU A 178 -18.13 -11.52 6.03
N SER A 179 -17.81 -12.34 5.02
CA SER A 179 -18.73 -12.73 3.94
C SER A 179 -19.43 -11.53 3.28
N LEU A 180 -18.68 -10.44 3.07
CA LEU A 180 -19.19 -9.24 2.39
C LEU A 180 -19.04 -9.39 0.87
N SER A 181 -20.16 -9.20 0.18
CA SER A 181 -20.18 -9.10 -1.27
C SER A 181 -19.82 -7.68 -1.74
N LEU A 182 -18.98 -7.58 -2.78
CA LEU A 182 -18.56 -6.32 -3.37
C LEU A 182 -18.93 -6.25 -4.85
N SER A 183 -19.57 -5.14 -5.24
CA SER A 183 -19.68 -4.74 -6.65
C SER A 183 -18.61 -3.71 -6.98
N LEU A 184 -17.92 -3.91 -8.11
CA LEU A 184 -16.84 -3.06 -8.56
C LEU A 184 -17.24 -2.32 -9.82
N VAL A 185 -17.19 -0.99 -9.79
CA VAL A 185 -17.59 -0.11 -10.89
C VAL A 185 -16.38 0.70 -11.37
N ASN A 186 -16.10 0.68 -12.68
CA ASN A 186 -14.98 1.38 -13.33
C ASN A 186 -13.57 1.00 -12.85
N GLY A 187 -13.45 -0.13 -12.14
CA GLY A 187 -12.19 -0.56 -11.52
C GLY A 187 -11.74 -1.94 -11.96
N ARG A 188 -11.97 -2.36 -13.21
CA ARG A 188 -11.72 -3.75 -13.68
C ARG A 188 -10.37 -4.30 -13.23
N ASN A 189 -9.33 -3.47 -13.23
CA ASN A 189 -7.97 -3.86 -12.86
C ASN A 189 -7.78 -4.15 -11.36
N LEU A 190 -8.67 -3.64 -10.49
CA LEU A 190 -8.71 -3.97 -9.07
C LEU A 190 -9.37 -5.33 -8.79
N SER A 191 -10.15 -5.86 -9.73
CA SER A 191 -10.92 -7.10 -9.49
C SER A 191 -10.04 -8.24 -9.00
N ARG A 192 -8.87 -8.42 -9.64
CA ARG A 192 -7.95 -9.47 -9.24
C ARG A 192 -7.29 -9.22 -7.88
N VAL A 193 -6.93 -7.97 -7.57
CA VAL A 193 -6.35 -7.61 -6.27
C VAL A 193 -7.34 -7.90 -5.15
N ILE A 194 -8.60 -7.53 -5.35
CA ILE A 194 -9.69 -7.75 -4.40
C ILE A 194 -10.00 -9.24 -4.23
N ALA A 195 -10.17 -9.97 -5.34
CA ALA A 195 -10.45 -11.40 -5.30
C ALA A 195 -9.30 -12.18 -4.64
N ASN A 196 -8.05 -11.82 -4.93
CA ASN A 196 -6.89 -12.46 -4.32
C ASN A 196 -6.85 -12.30 -2.79
N HIS A 197 -7.46 -11.24 -2.25
CA HIS A 197 -7.55 -11.00 -0.82
C HIS A 197 -8.72 -11.72 -0.13
N GLY A 198 -9.53 -12.49 -0.88
CA GLY A 198 -10.64 -13.28 -0.34
C GLY A 198 -11.97 -12.54 -0.26
N ILE A 199 -12.08 -11.37 -0.87
CA ILE A 199 -13.33 -10.61 -0.93
C ILE A 199 -14.17 -11.09 -2.11
N GLU A 200 -15.45 -11.37 -1.86
CA GLU A 200 -16.36 -11.89 -2.88
C GLU A 200 -16.78 -10.77 -3.85
N LEU A 201 -16.35 -10.88 -5.11
CA LEU A 201 -16.79 -9.98 -6.18
C LEU A 201 -18.04 -10.54 -6.86
N VAL A 202 -19.17 -9.86 -6.69
CA VAL A 202 -20.44 -10.28 -7.29
C VAL A 202 -20.75 -9.59 -8.62
N SER A 203 -20.12 -8.44 -8.87
CA SER A 203 -20.20 -7.78 -10.18
C SER A 203 -18.97 -6.91 -10.46
N VAL A 204 -18.58 -6.85 -11.73
CA VAL A 204 -17.57 -5.93 -12.25
C VAL A 204 -18.18 -5.22 -13.45
N VAL A 205 -18.49 -3.94 -13.30
CA VAL A 205 -19.24 -3.16 -14.29
C VAL A 205 -18.44 -1.92 -14.68
N SER A 206 -18.68 -1.41 -15.88
CA SER A 206 -18.14 -0.13 -16.34
C SER A 206 -19.29 0.79 -16.75
N THR A 207 -19.19 2.06 -16.38
CA THR A 207 -20.15 3.11 -16.71
C THR A 207 -19.45 4.21 -17.49
N ALA A 208 -20.18 4.92 -18.36
CA ALA A 208 -19.62 6.04 -19.11
C ALA A 208 -19.27 7.24 -18.21
N ALA A 209 -20.01 7.42 -17.10
CA ALA A 209 -19.77 8.46 -16.13
C ALA A 209 -18.80 7.95 -15.04
N VAL A 210 -17.53 8.35 -15.15
CA VAL A 210 -16.50 8.12 -14.13
C VAL A 210 -16.45 9.34 -13.20
N PRO A 211 -16.73 9.19 -11.89
CA PRO A 211 -16.66 10.31 -10.95
C PRO A 211 -15.21 10.78 -10.76
N GLU A 212 -15.02 11.97 -10.21
CA GLU A 212 -13.67 12.47 -9.90
C GLU A 212 -13.02 11.65 -8.77
N THR A 213 -13.77 11.34 -7.72
CA THR A 213 -13.27 10.65 -6.53
C THR A 213 -13.74 9.20 -6.45
N THR A 214 -12.82 8.33 -6.02
CA THR A 214 -13.14 6.95 -5.72
C THR A 214 -14.01 6.89 -4.47
N THR A 215 -15.09 6.11 -4.48
CA THR A 215 -16.02 6.01 -3.36
C THR A 215 -16.34 4.55 -3.04
N ILE A 216 -16.33 4.21 -1.76
CA ILE A 216 -16.78 2.94 -1.19
C ILE A 216 -18.14 3.19 -0.53
N TYR A 217 -19.18 2.64 -1.12
CA TYR A 217 -20.52 2.64 -0.52
C TYR A 217 -20.70 1.38 0.32
N VAL A 218 -21.23 1.56 1.53
CA VAL A 218 -21.52 0.50 2.49
C VAL A 218 -23.02 0.47 2.72
N LYS A 219 -23.69 -0.60 2.30
CA LYS A 219 -25.15 -0.72 2.36
C LYS A 219 -25.68 -0.66 3.79
N ASP A 220 -25.02 -1.37 4.71
CA ASP A 220 -25.32 -1.35 6.14
C ASP A 220 -24.34 -0.42 6.88
N PRO A 221 -24.81 0.71 7.45
CA PRO A 221 -23.96 1.62 8.21
C PRO A 221 -23.19 0.96 9.35
N GLY A 222 -23.72 -0.14 9.93
CA GLY A 222 -23.05 -0.90 10.98
C GLY A 222 -21.77 -1.61 10.54
N ARG A 223 -21.49 -1.65 9.23
CA ARG A 223 -20.32 -2.33 8.64
C ARG A 223 -19.27 -1.37 8.07
N ILE A 224 -19.38 -0.06 8.31
CA ILE A 224 -18.39 0.93 7.85
C ILE A 224 -16.99 0.63 8.40
N ASP A 225 -16.91 0.15 9.63
CA ASP A 225 -15.65 -0.18 10.30
C ASP A 225 -15.22 -1.65 10.11
N SER A 226 -15.82 -2.35 9.14
CA SER A 226 -15.46 -3.73 8.80
C SER A 226 -14.00 -3.85 8.37
N ALA A 227 -13.43 -5.04 8.53
CA ALA A 227 -12.08 -5.38 8.08
C ALA A 227 -11.95 -5.20 6.56
N THR A 228 -12.98 -5.57 5.79
CA THR A 228 -13.03 -5.39 4.34
C THR A 228 -13.00 -3.91 3.94
N VAL A 229 -13.83 -3.05 4.57
CA VAL A 229 -13.81 -1.60 4.28
C VAL A 229 -12.48 -0.98 4.71
N SER A 230 -11.95 -1.39 5.86
CA SER A 230 -10.63 -0.97 6.34
C SER A 230 -9.53 -1.36 5.34
N TRP A 231 -9.57 -2.58 4.81
CA TRP A 231 -8.63 -3.04 3.79
C TRP A 231 -8.78 -2.27 2.47
N LEU A 232 -10.01 -2.05 2.00
CA LEU A 232 -10.27 -1.25 0.79
C LEU A 232 -9.77 0.19 0.95
N LYS A 233 -10.00 0.84 2.09
CA LYS A 233 -9.45 2.16 2.41
C LYS A 233 -7.94 2.17 2.54
N MET A 234 -7.36 1.05 2.94
CA MET A 234 -5.92 0.89 3.01
C MET A 234 -5.35 0.76 1.59
N LEU A 235 -5.99 0.01 0.69
CA LEU A 235 -5.64 -0.09 -0.74
C LEU A 235 -5.85 1.24 -1.50
N LEU A 236 -6.91 1.97 -1.14
CA LEU A 236 -7.35 3.22 -1.77
C LEU A 236 -7.49 4.32 -0.70
N PRO A 237 -6.36 4.92 -0.25
CA PRO A 237 -6.36 5.87 0.87
C PRO A 237 -7.30 7.07 0.68
N GLU A 238 -7.36 7.58 -0.55
CA GLU A 238 -8.16 8.75 -0.94
C GLU A 238 -9.66 8.43 -1.13
N ALA A 239 -10.06 7.15 -1.13
CA ALA A 239 -11.45 6.78 -1.39
C ALA A 239 -12.39 7.33 -0.30
N GLU A 240 -13.49 7.97 -0.67
CA GLU A 240 -14.53 8.35 0.30
C GLU A 240 -15.31 7.11 0.76
N VAL A 241 -15.74 7.07 2.02
CA VAL A 241 -16.64 6.01 2.51
C VAL A 241 -18.01 6.62 2.78
N LYS A 242 -19.06 6.06 2.19
CA LYS A 242 -20.44 6.52 2.34
C LYS A 242 -21.34 5.38 2.79
N ALA A 243 -22.21 5.67 3.75
CA ALA A 243 -23.25 4.75 4.17
C ALA A 243 -24.51 4.92 3.30
N GLY A 244 -25.16 3.80 3.02
CA GLY A 244 -26.44 3.76 2.32
C GLY A 244 -26.42 2.86 1.09
N PRO A 245 -27.60 2.41 0.65
CA PRO A 245 -27.72 1.60 -0.55
C PRO A 245 -27.37 2.42 -1.80
N VAL A 246 -26.87 1.74 -2.82
CA VAL A 246 -26.71 2.30 -4.17
C VAL A 246 -27.70 1.59 -5.08
N ASP A 247 -28.56 2.37 -5.73
CA ASP A 247 -29.58 1.82 -6.62
C ASP A 247 -28.94 0.98 -7.74
N GLY A 248 -29.55 -0.17 -8.03
CA GLY A 248 -29.08 -1.11 -9.05
C GLY A 248 -27.99 -2.08 -8.60
N TYR A 249 -27.55 -2.03 -7.34
CA TYR A 249 -26.57 -2.98 -6.78
C TYR A 249 -27.16 -3.72 -5.58
N TRP A 250 -27.01 -5.05 -5.58
CA TRP A 250 -27.52 -5.92 -4.51
C TRP A 250 -26.46 -6.28 -3.46
N SER A 251 -25.18 -5.99 -3.75
CA SER A 251 -24.04 -6.27 -2.88
C SER A 251 -24.04 -5.48 -1.58
N ASP A 252 -23.28 -5.95 -0.60
CA ASP A 252 -23.08 -5.26 0.69
C ASP A 252 -22.24 -3.99 0.53
N LEU A 253 -21.27 -4.04 -0.39
CA LEU A 253 -20.36 -2.97 -0.71
C LEU A 253 -20.43 -2.62 -2.20
N VAL A 254 -20.25 -1.35 -2.55
CA VAL A 254 -20.02 -0.91 -3.93
C VAL A 254 -18.77 -0.04 -3.97
N LEU A 255 -17.74 -0.48 -4.68
CA LEU A 255 -16.55 0.32 -4.95
C LEU A 255 -16.68 0.95 -6.33
N LEU A 256 -16.84 2.27 -6.35
CA LEU A 256 -16.86 3.08 -7.56
C LEU A 256 -15.49 3.75 -7.73
N ALA A 257 -14.68 3.25 -8.67
CA ALA A 257 -13.37 3.81 -8.99
C ALA A 257 -13.52 5.14 -9.76
N GLY A 258 -12.92 6.19 -9.22
CA GLY A 258 -12.91 7.53 -9.80
C GLY A 258 -11.71 7.79 -10.72
N LYS A 259 -11.62 9.02 -11.23
CA LYS A 259 -10.46 9.50 -12.01
C LYS A 259 -9.20 9.68 -11.16
N ASP A 260 -9.34 9.83 -9.85
CA ASP A 260 -8.23 9.78 -8.90
C ASP A 260 -7.52 8.40 -8.87
N TYR A 261 -8.22 7.34 -9.28
CA TYR A 261 -7.65 6.00 -9.44
C TYR A 261 -7.15 5.71 -10.87
N ASN A 262 -7.90 6.16 -11.88
CA ASN A 262 -7.72 5.83 -13.31
C ASN A 262 -6.77 6.77 -14.08
#